data_AF-A0A536Z4H5-F1
#
_entry.id   AF-A0A536Z4H5-F1
#
_cell.length_a   1.000
_cell.length_b   1.000
_cell.length_c   1.000
_cell.angle_alpha   90.00
_cell.angle_beta   90.00
_cell.angle_gamma   90.00
#
_symmetry.space_group_name_H-M   'P 1'
#
loop_
_entity.id
_entity.type
_entity.pdbx_description
1 polymer ?
#
loop_
_entity_poly.entity_id
_entity_poly.type
_entity_poly.pdbx_seq_one_letter_code
_entity_poly.pdbx_strand_id
1 'polypeptide(L)'
;MPSVRFDRFYRYQELTDLLRSFAEEHPKLVGLESIGRSHEGRDIWVLTVSNRSTGEAADRPAFWVDGNIHSTEVAASVACVYFLKHLVEGYGNDADITRALDTRAFYICPRINPDGAEWALADKPKYVRSSTRSYPYDEDPIEGLTVEDVDGDGRILQMRIRDPNGLWKA
;
A
#
# COMPACT_ATOMS: atom_id res chain seq x y z
N MET A 1 -3.22 -21.60 8.48
CA MET A 1 -2.33 -20.68 7.75
C MET A 1 -2.54 -20.89 6.25
N PRO A 2 -2.87 -19.84 5.47
CA PRO A 2 -3.00 -19.96 4.02
C PRO A 2 -1.69 -20.40 3.36
N SER A 3 -1.79 -21.22 2.31
CA SER A 3 -0.63 -21.63 1.52
C SER A 3 -0.16 -20.50 0.60
N VAL A 4 0.87 -19.77 1.01
CA VAL A 4 1.47 -18.68 0.21
C VAL A 4 2.64 -19.20 -0.62
N ARG A 5 2.62 -18.90 -1.92
CA ARG A 5 3.74 -19.07 -2.86
C ARG A 5 4.53 -17.78 -3.04
N PHE A 6 5.84 -17.81 -2.81
CA PHE A 6 6.73 -16.64 -2.99
C PHE A 6 7.58 -16.69 -4.27
N ASP A 7 7.36 -17.70 -5.11
CA ASP A 7 8.02 -17.91 -6.40
C ASP A 7 7.24 -17.32 -7.58
N ARG A 8 6.18 -16.54 -7.31
CA ARG A 8 5.31 -15.92 -8.31
C ARG A 8 4.69 -14.62 -7.82
N PHE A 9 4.18 -13.84 -8.77
CA PHE A 9 3.33 -12.68 -8.49
C PHE A 9 1.85 -13.06 -8.59
N TYR A 10 1.02 -12.38 -7.79
CA TYR A 10 -0.42 -12.61 -7.73
C TYR A 10 -1.16 -11.57 -8.57
N ARG A 11 -2.14 -12.03 -9.37
CA ARG A 11 -3.16 -11.14 -9.94
C ARG A 11 -4.07 -10.62 -8.83
N TYR A 12 -4.79 -9.54 -9.10
CA TYR A 12 -5.62 -8.84 -8.13
C TYR A 12 -6.60 -9.77 -7.39
N GLN A 13 -7.29 -10.64 -8.13
CA GLN A 13 -8.25 -11.57 -7.53
C GLN A 13 -7.55 -12.57 -6.61
N GLU A 14 -6.46 -13.19 -7.06
CA GLU A 14 -5.70 -14.15 -6.26
C GLU A 14 -5.08 -13.50 -5.02
N LEU A 15 -4.59 -12.27 -5.13
CA LEU A 15 -4.11 -11.50 -3.98
C LEU A 15 -5.27 -11.24 -3.01
N THR A 16 -6.41 -10.79 -3.51
CA THR A 16 -7.61 -10.53 -2.68
C THR A 16 -8.04 -11.77 -1.90
N ASP A 17 -8.13 -12.92 -2.57
CA ASP A 17 -8.53 -14.18 -1.96
C ASP A 17 -7.51 -14.64 -0.92
N LEU A 18 -6.22 -14.44 -1.19
CA LEU A 18 -5.15 -14.71 -0.22
C LEU A 18 -5.31 -13.84 1.04
N LEU A 19 -5.50 -12.52 0.89
CA LEU A 19 -5.65 -11.62 2.03
C LEU A 19 -6.91 -11.94 2.87
N ARG A 20 -8.02 -12.30 2.21
CA ARG A 20 -9.24 -12.76 2.89
C ARG A 20 -8.97 -14.03 3.69
N SER A 21 -8.26 -14.99 3.11
CA SER A 21 -7.90 -16.24 3.80
C SER A 21 -7.10 -15.97 5.08
N PHE A 22 -6.19 -14.99 5.09
CA PHE A 22 -5.48 -14.59 6.31
C PHE A 22 -6.42 -14.07 7.40
N ALA A 23 -7.38 -13.21 7.04
CA ALA A 23 -8.35 -12.66 7.98
C ALA A 23 -9.32 -13.72 8.52
N GLU A 24 -9.77 -14.65 7.66
CA GLU A 24 -10.68 -15.73 8.01
C GLU A 24 -10.03 -16.79 8.91
N GLU A 25 -8.77 -17.16 8.64
CA GLU A 25 -8.05 -18.17 9.41
C GLU A 25 -7.47 -17.62 10.72
N HIS A 26 -7.19 -16.32 10.79
CA HIS A 26 -6.58 -15.66 11.96
C HIS A 26 -7.39 -14.45 12.47
N PRO A 27 -8.70 -14.57 12.73
CA PRO A 27 -9.58 -13.44 13.01
C PRO A 27 -9.24 -12.68 14.31
N LYS A 28 -8.55 -13.34 15.26
CA LYS A 28 -8.07 -12.72 16.50
C LYS A 28 -6.85 -11.81 16.30
N LEU A 29 -6.16 -11.95 15.17
CA LEU A 29 -4.94 -11.21 14.86
C LEU A 29 -5.09 -10.30 13.63
N VAL A 30 -5.87 -10.72 12.64
CA VAL A 30 -5.93 -10.08 11.32
C VAL A 30 -7.35 -9.58 11.06
N GLY A 31 -7.47 -8.30 10.71
CA GLY A 31 -8.62 -7.73 10.03
C GLY A 31 -8.27 -7.37 8.60
N LEU A 32 -9.27 -7.30 7.72
CA LEU A 32 -9.12 -6.87 6.34
C LEU A 32 -10.22 -5.85 6.03
N GLU A 33 -9.83 -4.71 5.48
CA GLU A 33 -10.76 -3.68 5.01
C GLU A 33 -10.27 -3.06 3.71
N SER A 34 -11.19 -2.41 3.00
CA SER A 34 -10.83 -1.56 1.87
C SER A 34 -10.75 -0.11 2.33
N ILE A 35 -9.64 0.57 2.05
CA ILE A 35 -9.47 2.00 2.34
C ILE A 35 -9.97 2.92 1.23
N GLY A 36 -10.50 2.33 0.15
CA GLY A 36 -10.97 3.06 -1.01
C GLY A 36 -10.90 2.23 -2.28
N ARG A 37 -11.30 2.84 -3.40
CA ARG A 37 -11.26 2.23 -4.72
C ARG A 37 -10.25 2.91 -5.61
N SER A 38 -9.61 2.13 -6.46
CA SER A 38 -8.73 2.60 -7.52
C SER A 38 -9.51 3.28 -8.65
N HIS A 39 -8.80 3.81 -9.63
CA HIS A 39 -9.41 4.48 -10.79
C HIS A 39 -10.29 3.52 -11.61
N GLU A 40 -9.86 2.26 -11.76
CA GLU A 40 -10.63 1.20 -12.44
C GLU A 40 -11.57 0.44 -11.48
N GLY A 41 -11.82 0.96 -10.27
CA GLY A 41 -12.85 0.49 -9.36
C GLY A 41 -12.49 -0.73 -8.50
N ARG A 42 -11.20 -1.09 -8.39
CA ARG A 42 -10.70 -2.17 -7.54
C ARG A 42 -10.52 -1.69 -6.11
N ASP A 43 -10.94 -2.48 -5.14
CA ASP A 43 -10.72 -2.19 -3.72
C ASP A 43 -9.21 -2.18 -3.40
N ILE A 44 -8.77 -1.17 -2.64
CA ILE A 44 -7.42 -1.07 -2.11
C ILE A 44 -7.43 -1.67 -0.71
N TRP A 45 -6.89 -2.88 -0.59
CA TRP A 45 -6.95 -3.67 0.64
C TRP A 45 -5.87 -3.27 1.66
N VAL A 46 -6.28 -3.17 2.92
CA VAL A 46 -5.41 -3.02 4.08
C VAL A 46 -5.71 -4.11 5.10
N LEU A 47 -4.67 -4.74 5.61
CA LEU A 47 -4.77 -5.63 6.76
C LEU A 47 -4.38 -4.88 8.03
N THR A 48 -5.22 -4.98 9.05
CA THR A 48 -4.85 -4.62 10.42
C THR A 48 -4.36 -5.87 11.12
N VAL A 49 -3.10 -5.89 11.55
CA VAL A 49 -2.47 -7.01 12.24
C VAL A 49 -2.08 -6.59 13.66
N SER A 50 -2.81 -7.10 14.64
CA SER A 50 -2.60 -6.83 16.07
C SER A 50 -3.31 -7.89 16.91
N ASN A 51 -2.84 -8.15 18.13
CA ASN A 51 -3.59 -9.00 19.05
C ASN A 51 -4.81 -8.24 19.58
N ARG A 52 -6.02 -8.67 19.16
CA ARG A 52 -7.28 -8.07 19.58
C ARG A 52 -7.61 -8.32 21.06
N SER A 53 -7.02 -9.32 21.70
CA SER A 53 -7.29 -9.60 23.12
C SER A 53 -6.63 -8.61 24.09
N THR A 54 -5.66 -7.83 23.62
CA THR A 54 -4.94 -6.84 24.45
C THR A 54 -5.47 -5.41 24.26
N GLY A 55 -6.61 -5.22 23.58
CA GLY A 55 -7.24 -3.92 23.28
C GLY A 55 -7.45 -3.65 21.79
N GLU A 56 -8.03 -2.49 21.48
CA GLU A 56 -8.31 -2.08 20.10
C GLU A 56 -7.05 -1.61 19.37
N ALA A 57 -6.98 -1.87 18.06
CA ALA A 57 -5.85 -1.46 17.22
C ALA A 57 -5.71 0.07 17.12
N ALA A 58 -6.83 0.78 17.08
CA ALA A 58 -6.89 2.23 16.92
C ALA A 58 -6.28 3.02 18.09
N ASP A 59 -6.19 2.40 19.28
CA ASP A 59 -5.66 3.03 20.50
C ASP A 59 -4.15 2.80 20.68
N ARG A 60 -3.50 2.12 19.72
CA ARG A 60 -2.09 1.70 19.83
C ARG A 60 -1.18 2.50 18.89
N PRO A 61 0.11 2.60 19.22
CA PRO A 61 1.11 3.02 18.25
C PRO A 61 1.03 2.15 16.99
N ALA A 62 0.91 2.81 15.83
CA ALA A 62 0.72 2.16 14.55
C ALA A 62 2.01 2.14 13.73
N PHE A 63 2.21 1.07 12.98
CA PHE A 63 3.24 0.96 11.95
C PHE A 63 2.57 0.69 10.59
N TRP A 64 2.73 1.61 9.65
CA TRP A 64 2.20 1.50 8.30
C TRP A 64 3.24 0.87 7.37
N VAL A 65 2.81 -0.11 6.57
CA VAL A 65 3.63 -0.78 5.56
C VAL A 65 2.83 -0.87 4.28
N ASP A 66 3.32 -0.26 3.21
CA ASP A 66 2.73 -0.42 1.89
C ASP A 66 3.74 -0.88 0.84
N GLY A 67 3.20 -1.39 -0.26
CA GLY A 67 3.96 -1.84 -1.40
C GLY A 67 3.25 -1.58 -2.71
N ASN A 68 4.04 -1.58 -3.79
CA ASN A 68 3.56 -1.53 -5.17
C ASN A 68 2.70 -0.29 -5.46
N ILE A 69 3.15 0.87 -4.97
CA ILE A 69 2.64 2.18 -5.39
C ILE A 69 3.00 2.47 -6.86
N HIS A 70 4.21 2.11 -7.30
CA HIS A 70 4.56 2.07 -8.70
C HIS A 70 4.13 0.73 -9.30
N SER A 71 3.48 0.78 -10.47
CA SER A 71 2.80 -0.35 -11.11
C SER A 71 3.69 -1.56 -11.36
N THR A 72 4.93 -1.33 -11.78
CA THR A 72 5.87 -2.38 -12.18
C THR A 72 6.68 -2.96 -11.01
N GLU A 73 6.64 -2.34 -9.84
CA GLU A 73 7.40 -2.75 -8.64
C GLU A 73 6.63 -3.82 -7.83
N VAL A 74 6.12 -4.84 -8.52
CA VAL A 74 5.22 -5.87 -7.97
C VAL A 74 5.85 -6.73 -6.87
N ALA A 75 7.19 -6.78 -6.80
CA ALA A 75 7.90 -7.49 -5.74
C ALA A 75 7.63 -6.90 -4.34
N ALA A 76 7.41 -5.58 -4.24
CA ALA A 76 7.04 -4.94 -2.97
C ALA A 76 5.71 -5.49 -2.44
N SER A 77 4.77 -5.83 -3.33
CA SER A 77 3.50 -6.44 -2.95
C SER A 77 3.68 -7.79 -2.28
N VAL A 78 4.56 -8.63 -2.84
CA VAL A 78 4.91 -9.93 -2.27
C VAL A 78 5.69 -9.79 -0.97
N ALA A 79 6.56 -8.79 -0.85
CA ALA A 79 7.27 -8.49 0.39
C ALA A 79 6.30 -8.13 1.54
N CYS A 80 5.25 -7.35 1.27
CA CYS A 80 4.20 -7.08 2.27
C CYS A 80 3.47 -8.36 2.70
N VAL A 81 3.14 -9.26 1.77
CA VAL A 81 2.51 -10.55 2.09
C VAL A 81 3.46 -11.45 2.90
N TYR A 82 4.76 -11.42 2.59
CA TYR A 82 5.77 -12.13 3.37
C TYR A 82 5.84 -11.60 4.80
N PHE A 83 5.85 -10.27 4.97
CA PHE A 83 5.84 -9.63 6.27
C PHE A 83 4.59 -9.97 7.07
N LEU A 84 3.41 -9.95 6.44
CA LEU A 84 2.15 -10.42 7.05
C LEU A 84 2.28 -11.86 7.55
N LYS A 85 2.75 -12.78 6.69
CA LYS A 85 2.94 -14.19 7.05
C LYS A 85 3.89 -14.34 8.25
N HIS A 86 5.01 -13.61 8.22
CA HIS A 86 6.00 -13.63 9.28
C HIS A 86 5.43 -13.19 10.64
N LEU A 87 4.63 -12.11 10.65
CA LEU A 87 3.96 -11.64 11.87
C LEU A 87 2.96 -12.68 12.41
N VAL A 88 2.13 -13.25 11.54
CA VAL A 88 1.09 -14.21 11.96
C VAL A 88 1.69 -15.52 12.45
N GLU A 89 2.72 -16.04 11.78
CA GLU A 89 3.41 -17.28 12.20
C GLU A 89 4.26 -17.08 13.47
N GLY A 90 4.86 -15.90 13.61
CA GLY A 90 5.68 -15.56 14.77
C GLY A 90 4.88 -15.34 16.05
N TYR A 91 3.60 -14.97 15.95
CA TYR A 91 2.76 -14.75 17.13
C TYR A 91 2.61 -16.03 17.97
N GLY A 92 3.00 -15.96 19.25
CA GLY A 92 3.01 -17.08 20.19
C GLY A 92 4.24 -17.99 20.09
N ASN A 93 5.07 -17.85 19.06
CA ASN A 93 6.27 -18.66 18.83
C ASN A 93 7.57 -17.86 18.98
N ASP A 94 7.52 -16.57 18.66
CA ASP A 94 8.61 -15.61 18.77
C ASP A 94 8.23 -14.50 19.77
N ALA A 95 9.08 -14.29 20.77
CA ALA A 95 8.79 -13.37 21.87
C ALA A 95 8.75 -11.90 21.42
N ASP A 96 9.57 -11.52 20.43
CA ASP A 96 9.62 -10.15 19.93
C ASP A 96 8.41 -9.84 19.06
N ILE A 97 8.01 -10.77 18.19
CA ILE A 97 6.80 -10.63 17.36
C ILE A 97 5.55 -10.63 18.24
N THR A 98 5.48 -11.53 19.23
CA THR A 98 4.36 -11.59 20.19
C THR A 98 4.21 -10.25 20.92
N ARG A 99 5.30 -9.75 21.49
CA ARG A 99 5.33 -8.43 22.15
C ARG A 99 4.95 -7.32 21.17
N ALA A 100 5.41 -7.36 19.92
CA ALA A 100 5.07 -6.36 18.92
C ALA A 100 3.56 -6.32 18.67
N LEU A 101 2.92 -7.45 18.43
CA LEU A 101 1.48 -7.54 18.15
C LEU A 101 0.59 -7.31 19.38
N ASP A 102 1.08 -7.60 20.58
CA ASP A 102 0.36 -7.30 21.83
C ASP A 102 0.31 -5.80 22.14
N THR A 103 1.28 -5.01 21.65
CA THR A 103 1.48 -3.60 22.06
C THR A 103 1.33 -2.58 20.93
N ARG A 104 1.35 -3.00 19.67
CA ARG A 104 1.27 -2.13 18.48
C ARG A 104 0.21 -2.65 17.52
N ALA A 105 -0.14 -1.82 16.54
CA ALA A 105 -0.93 -2.22 15.37
C ALA A 105 -0.10 -2.09 14.10
N PHE A 106 -0.14 -3.09 13.23
CA PHE A 106 0.47 -3.03 11.91
C PHE A 106 -0.62 -2.89 10.86
N TYR A 107 -0.54 -1.85 10.03
CA TYR A 107 -1.43 -1.65 8.89
C TYR A 107 -0.65 -1.96 7.63
N ILE A 108 -1.01 -3.04 6.95
CA ILE A 108 -0.28 -3.55 5.80
C ILE A 108 -1.16 -3.35 4.57
N CYS A 109 -0.72 -2.53 3.61
CA CYS A 109 -1.34 -2.36 2.30
C CYS A 109 -0.47 -3.00 1.21
N PRO A 110 -0.69 -4.27 0.83
CA PRO A 110 0.20 -4.95 -0.10
C PRO A 110 0.19 -4.36 -1.51
N ARG A 111 -0.85 -3.61 -1.89
CA ARG A 111 -0.96 -3.08 -3.26
C ARG A 111 -1.75 -1.78 -3.27
N ILE A 112 -1.01 -0.67 -3.23
CA ILE A 112 -1.57 0.68 -3.33
C ILE A 112 -2.12 0.97 -4.72
N ASN A 113 -1.44 0.49 -5.77
CA ASN A 113 -1.84 0.72 -7.16
C ASN A 113 -2.28 -0.60 -7.83
N PRO A 114 -3.50 -1.08 -7.54
CA PRO A 114 -3.98 -2.35 -8.08
C PRO A 114 -4.15 -2.32 -9.60
N ASP A 115 -4.55 -1.19 -10.19
CA ASP A 115 -4.81 -1.09 -11.62
C ASP A 115 -3.52 -1.21 -12.43
N GLY A 116 -2.51 -0.44 -12.03
CA GLY A 116 -1.21 -0.45 -12.68
C GLY A 116 -0.51 -1.81 -12.56
N ALA A 117 -0.61 -2.47 -11.40
CA ALA A 117 -0.11 -3.82 -11.23
C ALA A 117 -0.83 -4.84 -12.15
N GLU A 118 -2.15 -4.72 -12.31
CA GLU A 118 -2.91 -5.57 -13.22
C GLU A 118 -2.53 -5.36 -14.68
N TRP A 119 -2.17 -4.14 -15.06
CA TRP A 119 -1.61 -3.83 -16.39
C TRP A 119 -0.22 -4.42 -16.58
N ALA A 120 0.65 -4.31 -15.57
CA ALA A 120 2.02 -4.82 -15.61
C ALA A 120 2.09 -6.36 -15.64
N LEU A 121 1.17 -7.05 -14.97
CA LEU A 121 1.14 -8.51 -14.87
C LEU A 121 0.32 -9.19 -15.98
N ALA A 122 -0.22 -8.45 -16.95
CA ALA A 122 -1.13 -9.01 -17.95
C ALA A 122 -0.37 -9.93 -18.93
N ASP A 123 -1.07 -10.83 -19.62
CA ASP A 123 -0.47 -11.69 -20.65
C ASP A 123 0.28 -10.88 -21.72
N LYS A 124 -0.24 -9.68 -22.01
CA LYS A 124 0.44 -8.62 -22.76
C LYS A 124 0.65 -7.42 -21.84
N PRO A 125 1.81 -7.31 -21.18
CA PRO A 125 2.07 -6.25 -20.20
C PRO A 125 1.97 -4.85 -20.79
N LYS A 126 1.42 -3.92 -20.00
CA LYS A 126 1.53 -2.48 -20.25
C LYS A 126 2.42 -1.87 -19.16
N TYR A 127 3.49 -1.20 -19.59
CA TYR A 127 4.46 -0.59 -18.68
C TYR A 127 4.13 0.89 -18.47
N VAL A 128 3.36 1.16 -17.42
CA VAL A 128 3.17 2.50 -16.86
C VAL A 128 3.89 2.56 -15.53
N ARG A 129 4.54 3.68 -15.19
CA ARG A 129 5.22 3.80 -13.88
C ARG A 129 4.22 4.03 -12.74
N SER A 130 3.34 5.00 -12.92
CA SER A 130 2.42 5.50 -11.90
C SER A 130 1.00 4.97 -12.15
N SER A 131 -0.02 5.83 -12.06
CA SER A 131 -1.43 5.44 -12.24
C SER A 131 -1.78 5.07 -13.69
N THR A 132 -2.91 4.37 -13.88
CA THR A 132 -3.54 4.10 -15.18
C THR A 132 -4.35 5.27 -15.72
N ARG A 133 -4.47 6.36 -14.95
CA ARG A 133 -5.11 7.60 -15.38
C ARG A 133 -4.43 8.14 -16.64
N SER A 134 -5.24 8.42 -17.66
CA SER A 134 -4.75 9.01 -18.91
C SER A 134 -4.41 10.49 -18.70
N TYR A 135 -3.42 10.96 -19.45
CA TYR A 135 -3.10 12.38 -19.55
C TYR A 135 -3.49 12.88 -20.96
N PRO A 136 -4.08 14.07 -21.12
CA PRO A 136 -4.49 15.00 -20.05
C PRO A 136 -5.58 14.41 -19.16
N TYR A 137 -5.65 14.86 -17.91
CA TYR A 137 -6.66 14.37 -16.97
C TYR A 137 -8.03 14.97 -17.32
N ASP A 138 -9.07 14.15 -17.25
CA ASP A 138 -10.47 14.56 -17.49
C ASP A 138 -11.15 15.09 -16.22
N GLU A 139 -10.43 15.06 -15.08
CA GLU A 139 -10.89 15.48 -13.76
C GLU A 139 -10.48 16.94 -13.49
N ASP A 140 -11.36 17.70 -12.81
CA ASP A 140 -11.02 19.04 -12.35
C ASP A 140 -9.80 19.01 -11.40
N PRO A 141 -8.89 20.01 -11.48
CA PRO A 141 -7.77 20.11 -10.56
C PRO A 141 -8.26 20.15 -9.11
N ILE A 142 -7.55 19.43 -8.23
CA ILE A 142 -7.81 19.50 -6.79
C ILE A 142 -7.49 20.91 -6.29
N GLU A 143 -8.46 21.52 -5.60
CA GLU A 143 -8.33 22.87 -5.03
C GLU A 143 -7.08 22.97 -4.13
N GLY A 144 -6.28 24.03 -4.31
CA GLY A 144 -5.06 24.29 -3.53
C GLY A 144 -3.73 23.99 -4.24
N LEU A 145 -3.75 23.35 -5.41
CA LEU A 145 -2.58 23.23 -6.29
C LEU A 145 -2.86 23.90 -7.64
N THR A 146 -2.63 25.21 -7.70
CA THR A 146 -2.71 25.97 -8.96
C THR A 146 -1.41 25.79 -9.72
N VAL A 147 -1.45 25.00 -10.80
CA VAL A 147 -0.31 24.93 -11.73
C VAL A 147 -0.40 26.14 -12.65
N GLU A 148 0.46 27.12 -12.43
CA GLU A 148 0.56 28.32 -13.25
C GLU A 148 2.00 28.54 -13.72
N ASP A 149 2.13 29.20 -14.86
CA ASP A 149 3.39 29.75 -15.33
C ASP A 149 3.67 31.04 -14.54
N VAL A 150 4.38 30.89 -13.42
CA VAL A 150 4.62 31.97 -12.44
C VAL A 150 5.45 33.11 -13.03
N ASP A 151 6.30 32.84 -14.04
CA ASP A 151 7.16 33.85 -14.67
C ASP A 151 6.75 34.25 -16.10
N GLY A 152 5.75 33.59 -16.68
CA GLY A 152 5.14 33.95 -17.96
C GLY A 152 6.01 33.59 -19.16
N ASP A 153 6.98 32.69 -19.02
CA ASP A 153 7.92 32.31 -20.08
C ASP A 153 7.37 31.25 -21.06
N GLY A 154 6.14 30.81 -20.84
CA GLY A 154 5.45 29.77 -21.58
C GLY A 154 5.81 28.36 -21.15
N ARG A 155 6.49 28.17 -20.00
CA ARG A 155 6.92 26.86 -19.49
C ARG A 155 6.42 26.65 -18.06
N ILE A 156 5.89 25.46 -17.82
CA ILE A 156 5.57 25.01 -16.46
C ILE A 156 6.78 24.23 -15.95
N LEU A 157 7.55 24.85 -15.06
CA LEU A 157 8.78 24.30 -14.48
C LEU A 157 8.65 24.16 -12.95
N GLN A 158 9.44 23.26 -12.35
CA GLN A 158 9.57 23.20 -10.90
C GLN A 158 10.60 24.24 -10.43
N MET A 159 10.18 25.22 -9.63
CA MET A 159 11.08 26.20 -9.01
C MET A 159 11.28 25.88 -7.53
N ARG A 160 12.54 25.85 -7.07
CA ARG A 160 12.86 25.76 -5.63
C ARG A 160 12.87 27.16 -5.04
N ILE A 161 11.95 27.44 -4.11
CA ILE A 161 11.93 28.71 -3.36
C ILE A 161 12.74 28.54 -2.08
N ARG A 162 13.55 29.57 -1.76
CA ARG A 162 14.36 29.57 -0.54
C ARG A 162 13.44 29.75 0.68
N ASP A 163 13.37 28.74 1.53
CA ASP A 163 12.68 28.83 2.82
C ASP A 163 13.49 29.73 3.79
N PRO A 164 12.90 30.80 4.36
CA PRO A 164 13.59 31.65 5.33
C PRO A 164 14.04 30.94 6.62
N ASN A 165 13.50 29.75 6.90
CA ASN A 165 13.75 28.95 8.10
C ASN A 165 14.48 27.62 7.81
N GLY A 166 14.88 27.34 6.57
CA GLY A 166 15.46 26.05 6.17
C GLY A 166 16.99 25.99 6.20
N LEU A 167 17.56 24.90 6.74
CA LEU A 167 18.96 24.52 6.48
C LEU A 167 19.07 23.98 5.04
N TRP A 168 20.01 24.54 4.27
CA TRP A 168 20.31 24.18 2.89
C TRP A 168 20.38 22.66 2.68
N LYS A 169 19.63 22.12 1.72
CA LYS A 169 19.96 20.83 1.10
C LYS A 169 20.60 21.09 -0.25
N ALA A 170 21.80 20.53 -0.44
CA ALA A 170 22.53 20.48 -1.70
C ALA A 170 21.70 19.81 -2.81
#